data_AF-A0AAU2JKY2-F1
#
_entry.id   AF-A0AAU2JKY2-F1
#
_cell.length_a   1.000
_cell.length_b   1.000
_cell.length_c   1.000
_cell.angle_alpha   90.00
_cell.angle_beta   90.00
_cell.angle_gamma   90.00
#
_symmetry.space_group_name_H-M   'P 1'
#
loop_
_entity.id
_entity.type
_entity.pdbx_description
1 polymer ?
#
loop_
_entity_poly.entity_id
_entity_poly.type
_entity_poly.pdbx_seq_one_letter_code
_entity_poly.pdbx_strand_id
1 'polypeptide(L)'
;MDESELAGDPARCVELTVPEWREDTITVSTLRLTPADVVRLRLESDLVMSEIRGEVMRAELAWKQQLGRWYDEGRAAVESREPDVALLARVLEGLRRAALVPV
;
A
#
# COMPACT_ATOMS: atom_id res chain seq x y z
N MET A 1 -10.35 -35.85 -5.50
CA MET A 1 -11.64 -35.15 -5.35
C MET A 1 -12.16 -34.99 -6.76
N ASP A 2 -13.28 -35.64 -7.07
CA ASP A 2 -13.77 -35.81 -8.43
C ASP A 2 -14.43 -34.51 -8.92
N GLU A 3 -14.12 -34.04 -10.14
CA GLU A 3 -14.66 -32.77 -10.68
C GLU A 3 -16.19 -32.79 -10.79
N SER A 4 -16.77 -33.98 -10.91
CA SER A 4 -18.21 -34.22 -10.96
C SER A 4 -18.94 -33.97 -9.64
N GLU A 5 -18.27 -34.09 -8.49
CA GLU A 5 -18.83 -33.79 -7.15
C GLU A 5 -18.80 -32.28 -6.83
N LEU A 6 -18.02 -31.50 -7.60
CA LEU A 6 -17.89 -30.04 -7.48
C LEU A 6 -18.87 -29.28 -8.39
N ALA A 7 -19.50 -29.95 -9.35
CA ALA A 7 -20.64 -29.40 -10.09
C ALA A 7 -21.85 -29.33 -9.16
N GLY A 8 -21.81 -28.42 -8.18
CA GLY A 8 -22.79 -28.32 -7.11
C GLY A 8 -24.21 -28.20 -7.64
N ASP A 9 -25.16 -28.73 -6.87
CA ASP A 9 -26.60 -28.60 -7.13
C ASP A 9 -26.98 -27.13 -7.39
N PRO A 10 -27.52 -26.79 -8.58
CA PRO A 10 -27.91 -25.42 -8.92
C PRO A 10 -29.01 -24.84 -8.01
N ALA A 11 -29.70 -25.68 -7.24
CA ALA A 11 -30.63 -25.24 -6.20
C ALA A 11 -29.93 -24.71 -4.92
N ARG A 12 -28.61 -24.86 -4.79
CA ARG A 12 -27.81 -24.44 -3.63
C ARG A 12 -26.88 -23.25 -3.90
N CYS A 13 -27.11 -22.52 -5.01
CA CYS A 13 -26.32 -21.34 -5.33
C CYS A 13 -26.54 -20.20 -4.31
N VAL A 14 -25.48 -19.45 -4.02
CA VAL A 14 -25.54 -18.19 -3.28
C VAL A 14 -25.68 -17.04 -4.28
N GLU A 15 -26.60 -16.13 -4.04
CA GLU A 15 -26.76 -14.91 -4.83
C GLU A 15 -26.05 -13.75 -4.14
N LEU A 16 -25.15 -13.10 -4.88
CA LEU A 16 -24.43 -11.93 -4.42
C LEU A 16 -24.82 -10.72 -5.26
N THR A 17 -25.09 -9.63 -4.57
CA THR A 17 -25.33 -8.33 -5.19
C THR A 17 -23.98 -7.64 -5.36
N VAL A 18 -23.46 -7.58 -6.59
CA VAL A 18 -22.14 -7.06 -6.89
C VAL A 18 -22.27 -5.67 -7.52
N PRO A 19 -21.76 -4.61 -6.86
CA PRO A 19 -21.67 -3.30 -7.48
C PRO A 19 -20.51 -3.27 -8.47
N GLU A 20 -20.80 -2.90 -9.72
CA GLU A 20 -19.82 -2.68 -10.77
C GLU A 20 -19.75 -1.18 -11.06
N TRP A 21 -18.55 -0.61 -10.95
CA TRP A 21 -18.28 0.77 -11.29
C TRP A 21 -18.00 0.89 -12.79
N ARG A 22 -18.79 1.71 -13.49
CA ARG A 22 -18.54 2.06 -14.89
C ARG A 22 -18.61 3.58 -15.06
N GLU A 23 -17.47 4.14 -15.46
CA GLU A 23 -17.29 5.58 -15.71
C GLU A 23 -17.69 6.40 -14.47
N ASP A 24 -18.93 6.92 -14.42
CA ASP A 24 -19.48 7.71 -13.31
C ASP A 24 -20.76 7.11 -12.70
N THR A 25 -21.07 5.84 -13.01
CA THR A 25 -22.29 5.17 -12.52
C THR A 25 -21.98 3.84 -11.83
N ILE A 26 -22.73 3.57 -10.76
CA ILE A 26 -22.69 2.28 -10.06
C ILE A 26 -23.88 1.47 -10.56
N THR A 27 -23.59 0.40 -11.30
CA THR A 27 -24.59 -0.61 -11.67
C THR A 27 -24.52 -1.77 -10.69
N VAL A 28 -25.66 -2.36 -10.38
CA VAL A 28 -25.75 -3.51 -9.48
C VAL A 28 -26.14 -4.73 -10.29
N SER A 29 -25.28 -5.76 -10.29
CA SER A 29 -25.56 -7.04 -10.94
C SER A 29 -25.71 -8.15 -9.91
N THR A 30 -26.54 -9.14 -10.23
CA THR A 30 -26.71 -10.33 -9.40
C THR A 30 -25.80 -11.43 -9.93
N LEU A 31 -24.86 -11.87 -9.10
CA LEU A 31 -23.98 -12.99 -9.38
C LEU A 31 -24.48 -14.22 -8.64
N ARG A 32 -24.69 -15.33 -9.36
CA ARG A 32 -25.05 -16.62 -8.75
C ARG A 32 -23.83 -17.52 -8.74
N LEU A 33 -23.43 -17.96 -7.55
CA LEU A 33 -22.24 -18.78 -7.34
C LEU A 33 -22.63 -20.14 -6.78
N THR A 34 -22.07 -21.21 -7.35
CA THR A 34 -22.16 -22.54 -6.74
C THR A 34 -21.23 -22.64 -5.52
N PRO A 35 -21.43 -23.61 -4.62
CA PRO A 35 -20.48 -23.85 -3.53
C PRO A 35 -19.03 -24.05 -4.00
N ALA A 36 -18.81 -24.70 -5.15
CA ALA A 36 -17.47 -24.86 -5.71
C ALA A 36 -16.88 -23.54 -6.20
N ASP A 37 -17.70 -22.66 -6.79
CA ASP A 37 -17.25 -21.33 -7.18
C ASP A 37 -16.83 -20.49 -5.96
N VAL A 38 -17.55 -20.59 -4.85
CA VAL A 38 -17.18 -19.89 -3.61
C VAL A 38 -15.84 -20.40 -3.07
N VAL A 39 -15.62 -21.71 -3.07
CA VAL A 39 -14.34 -22.30 -2.64
C VAL A 39 -13.20 -21.86 -3.56
N ARG A 40 -13.41 -21.89 -4.88
CA ARG A 40 -12.43 -21.42 -5.86
C ARG A 40 -12.10 -19.94 -5.66
N LEU A 41 -13.10 -19.07 -5.58
CA LEU A 41 -12.92 -17.63 -5.34
C LEU A 41 -12.17 -17.36 -4.04
N ARG A 42 -12.44 -18.14 -2.99
CA ARG A 42 -11.71 -18.03 -1.73
C ARG A 42 -10.22 -18.33 -1.90
N LEU A 43 -9.88 -19.42 -2.60
CA LEU A 43 -8.50 -19.80 -2.86
C LEU A 43 -7.76 -18.78 -3.75
N GLU A 44 -8.41 -18.34 -4.82
CA GLU A 44 -7.88 -17.30 -5.71
C GLU A 44 -7.66 -15.98 -4.97
N SER A 45 -8.63 -15.57 -4.14
CA SER A 45 -8.51 -14.37 -3.32
C SER A 45 -7.38 -14.49 -2.29
N ASP A 46 -7.25 -15.63 -1.61
CA ASP A 46 -6.17 -15.85 -0.65
C ASP A 46 -4.79 -15.80 -1.32
N LEU A 47 -4.65 -16.35 -2.53
CA LEU A 47 -3.42 -16.27 -3.33
C LEU A 47 -3.09 -14.82 -3.68
N VAL A 48 -4.02 -14.11 -4.31
CA VAL A 48 -3.82 -12.71 -4.73
C VAL A 48 -3.52 -11.80 -3.53
N MET A 49 -4.23 -11.98 -2.42
CA MET A 49 -3.99 -11.22 -1.19
C MET A 49 -2.63 -11.52 -0.55
N SER A 50 -2.09 -12.73 -0.76
CA SER A 50 -0.74 -13.08 -0.35
C SER A 50 0.31 -12.37 -1.23
N GLU A 51 0.10 -12.36 -2.54
CA GLU A 51 0.97 -11.67 -3.50
C GLU A 51 1.02 -10.16 -3.22
N ILE A 52 -0.14 -9.52 -3.04
CA ILE A 52 -0.25 -8.10 -2.67
C ILE A 52 0.52 -7.82 -1.38
N ARG A 53 0.35 -8.65 -0.34
CA ARG A 53 1.10 -8.49 0.92
C ARG A 53 2.61 -8.62 0.70
N GLY A 54 3.04 -9.56 -0.14
CA GLY A 54 4.44 -9.72 -0.50
C GLY A 54 5.03 -8.51 -1.23
N GLU A 55 4.29 -7.93 -2.17
CA GLU A 55 4.67 -6.68 -2.86
C GLU A 55 4.75 -5.50 -1.89
N VAL A 56 3.75 -5.32 -1.03
CA VAL A 56 3.73 -4.25 -0.02
C VAL A 56 4.94 -4.36 0.92
N MET A 57 5.25 -5.56 1.40
CA MET A 57 6.42 -5.76 2.27
C MET A 57 7.74 -5.43 1.54
N ARG A 58 7.87 -5.80 0.27
CA ARG A 58 9.06 -5.46 -0.53
C ARG A 58 9.19 -3.95 -0.75
N ALA A 59 8.09 -3.28 -1.07
CA ALA A 59 8.06 -1.83 -1.23
C ALA A 59 8.43 -1.12 0.07
N GLU A 60 7.87 -1.56 1.22
CA GLU A 60 8.19 -1.01 2.53
C GLU A 60 9.68 -1.19 2.88
N LEU A 61 10.23 -2.37 2.62
CA LEU A 61 11.65 -2.64 2.85
C LEU A 61 12.54 -1.75 1.99
N ALA A 62 12.23 -1.63 0.69
CA ALA A 62 12.98 -0.77 -0.22
C ALA A 62 12.93 0.70 0.22
N TRP A 63 11.76 1.18 0.65
CA TRP A 63 11.59 2.52 1.18
C TRP A 63 12.41 2.75 2.45
N LYS A 64 12.36 1.83 3.42
CA LYS A 64 13.18 1.92 4.65
C LYS A 64 14.67 1.97 4.36
N GLN A 65 15.14 1.16 3.39
CA GLN A 65 16.54 1.17 2.98
C GLN A 65 16.95 2.49 2.32
N GLN A 66 16.11 3.04 1.43
CA GLN A 66 16.34 4.33 0.81
C GLN A 66 16.37 5.46 1.85
N LEU A 67 15.42 5.44 2.78
CA LEU A 67 15.35 6.42 3.85
C LEU A 67 16.58 6.36 4.77
N GLY A 68 17.05 5.16 5.11
CA GLY A 68 18.28 4.97 5.88
C GLY A 68 19.50 5.57 5.18
N ARG A 69 19.69 5.27 3.89
CA ARG A 69 20.77 5.87 3.09
C ARG A 69 20.70 7.39 3.05
N TRP A 70 19.50 7.94 2.84
CA TRP A 70 19.31 9.38 2.84
C TRP A 70 19.69 10.03 4.18
N TYR A 71 19.35 9.40 5.31
CA TYR A 71 19.77 9.88 6.63
C TYR A 71 21.28 9.81 6.85
N ASP A 72 21.93 8.74 6.40
CA ASP A 72 23.38 8.57 6.53
C ASP A 72 24.13 9.59 5.65
N GLU A 73 23.70 9.79 4.42
CA GLU A 73 24.21 10.83 3.50
C GLU A 73 24.01 12.23 4.10
N GLY A 74 22.81 12.52 4.62
CA GLY A 74 22.52 13.79 5.27
C GLY A 74 23.40 14.04 6.51
N ARG A 75 23.65 13.00 7.32
CA ARG A 75 24.57 13.09 8.46
C ARG A 75 26.00 13.38 8.00
N ALA A 76 26.48 12.66 6.99
CA ALA A 76 27.82 12.85 6.43
C ALA A 76 28.02 14.28 5.90
N ALA A 77 27.03 14.85 5.21
CA ALA A 77 27.06 16.22 4.70
C ALA A 77 27.11 17.29 5.82
N VAL A 78 26.45 17.03 6.96
CA VAL A 78 26.53 17.90 8.15
C VAL A 78 27.90 17.79 8.82
N GLU A 79 28.41 16.57 8.99
CA GLU A 79 29.72 16.33 9.60
C GLU A 79 30.88 16.88 8.76
N SER A 80 30.76 16.80 7.43
CA SER A 80 31.74 17.35 6.47
C SER A 80 31.74 18.88 6.43
N ARG A 81 30.77 19.56 7.07
CA ARG A 81 30.55 21.00 7.01
C ARG A 81 30.55 21.51 5.58
N GLU A 82 29.89 20.79 4.69
CA GLU A 82 29.69 21.24 3.32
C GLU A 82 29.19 22.69 3.32
N PRO A 83 29.69 23.53 2.40
CA PRO A 83 29.49 24.98 2.44
C PRO A 83 28.00 25.36 2.49
N ASP A 84 27.15 24.59 1.81
CA ASP A 84 25.70 24.79 1.78
C ASP A 84 25.02 24.44 3.11
N VAL A 85 25.47 23.36 3.77
CA VAL A 85 24.97 22.97 5.09
C VAL A 85 25.42 23.96 6.16
N ALA A 86 26.66 24.45 6.07
CA ALA A 86 27.18 25.47 6.97
C ALA A 86 26.45 26.83 6.80
N LEU A 87 26.00 27.16 5.59
CA LEU A 87 25.16 28.32 5.31
C LEU A 87 23.75 28.13 5.91
N LEU A 88 23.11 26.99 5.64
CA LEU A 88 21.80 26.63 6.20
C LEU A 88 21.79 26.66 7.73
N ALA A 89 22.81 26.11 8.38
CA ALA A 89 22.94 26.15 9.83
C ALA A 89 23.02 27.59 10.37
N ARG A 90 23.78 28.46 9.70
CA ARG A 90 23.88 29.89 10.06
C ARG A 90 22.57 30.63 9.86
N VAL A 91 21.85 30.36 8.77
CA VAL A 91 20.52 30.95 8.51
C VAL A 91 19.52 30.51 9.57
N LEU A 92 19.45 29.21 9.88
CA LEU A 92 18.56 28.68 10.92
C LEU A 92 18.87 29.26 12.30
N GLU A 93 20.15 29.40 12.65
CA GLU A 93 20.57 30.03 13.88
C GLU A 93 20.17 31.51 13.92
N GLY A 94 20.34 32.24 12.81
CA GLY A 94 19.86 33.62 12.67
C GLY A 94 18.35 33.75 12.84
N LEU A 95 17.57 32.85 12.23
CA LEU A 95 16.11 32.82 12.35
C LEU A 95 15.66 32.50 13.78
N ARG A 96 16.31 31.54 14.47
CA ARG A 96 16.03 31.24 15.88
C ARG A 96 16.26 32.44 16.79
N ARG A 97 17.36 33.17 16.57
CA ARG A 97 17.66 34.38 17.34
C ARG A 97 16.65 35.48 17.07
N ALA A 98 16.25 35.68 15.81
CA ALA A 98 15.23 36.66 15.44
C ALA A 98 13.85 36.33 16.04
N ALA A 99 13.48 35.05 16.13
CA ALA A 99 12.23 34.61 16.75
C ALA A 99 12.19 34.79 18.28
N LEU A 100 13.35 34.94 18.93
CA LEU A 100 13.46 35.13 20.38
C LEU A 100 13.61 36.61 20.80
N VAL A 101 13.71 37.54 19.85
CA VAL A 101 13.71 38.97 20.14
C VAL A 101 12.26 39.47 20.12
N PRO A 102 11.69 39.93 21.25
CA PRO A 102 10.38 40.57 21.25
C PRO A 102 10.50 41.93 20.54
N VAL A 103 9.52 42.24 19.69
CA VAL A 103 9.35 43.56 19.04
C VAL A 103 9.03 44.62 20.08
#